data_AF-A0A9J6D278-F1
#
_entry.id   AF-A0A9J6D278-F1
#
_cell.length_a   1.000
_cell.length_b   1.000
_cell.length_c   1.000
_cell.angle_alpha   90.00
_cell.angle_beta   90.00
_cell.angle_gamma   90.00
#
_symmetry.space_group_name_H-M   'P 1'
#
loop_
_entity.id
_entity.type
_entity.pdbx_description
1 polymer ?
#
loop_
_entity_poly.entity_id
_entity_poly.type
_entity_poly.pdbx_seq_one_letter_code
_entity_poly.pdbx_strand_id
1 'polypeptide(L)'
;MVPPSLAEQQKLRFPLFFSGAGKRTAVFGPRDTADADKLRVPERQFPSLRASVSSRMAALKPVLYSYFRSSCAYRVRIALAWKNVDYEYKAVNLIKDGGEQHSAEYMKVNPMEQVPALVHNGETFTQSLAIIEYLEEKFPEPRLLPRDPAQRAKIAVFSDLLKSQVCDVFFVVWGCRRDDVC
;
A
#
# COMPACT_ATOMS: atom_id res chain seq x y z
N MET A 1 25.79 -30.58 -33.61
CA MET A 1 26.32 -30.44 -32.25
C MET A 1 25.20 -30.76 -31.28
N VAL A 2 25.28 -31.90 -30.60
CA VAL A 2 24.29 -32.38 -29.62
C VAL A 2 24.83 -32.08 -28.22
N PRO A 3 24.05 -31.50 -27.30
CA PRO A 3 24.52 -31.19 -25.94
C PRO A 3 24.68 -32.48 -25.09
N PRO A 4 25.67 -32.53 -24.19
CA PRO A 4 25.95 -33.69 -23.34
C PRO A 4 24.87 -33.92 -22.26
N SER A 5 24.78 -35.18 -21.80
CA SER A 5 23.73 -35.69 -20.91
C SER A 5 23.97 -35.40 -19.42
N LEU A 6 22.88 -35.46 -18.65
CA LEU A 6 22.77 -35.13 -17.22
C LEU A 6 23.72 -35.90 -16.26
N ALA A 7 24.49 -36.88 -16.74
CA ALA A 7 25.41 -37.67 -15.93
C ALA A 7 26.73 -36.93 -15.60
N GLU A 8 27.08 -35.86 -16.32
CA GLU A 8 28.34 -35.12 -16.10
C GLU A 8 28.25 -33.98 -15.09
N GLN A 9 27.05 -33.58 -14.64
CA GLN A 9 26.90 -32.46 -13.71
C GLN A 9 27.03 -32.83 -12.22
N GLN A 10 27.26 -34.11 -11.89
CA GLN A 10 27.34 -34.59 -10.50
C GLN A 10 28.75 -34.61 -9.87
N LYS A 11 29.77 -34.03 -10.53
CA LYS A 11 31.17 -34.06 -10.05
C LYS A 11 31.70 -32.80 -9.37
N LEU A 12 30.89 -31.77 -9.12
CA LEU A 12 31.30 -30.63 -8.30
C LEU A 12 30.79 -30.76 -6.87
N ARG A 13 31.37 -31.73 -6.15
CA ARG A 13 31.17 -31.93 -4.71
C ARG A 13 32.35 -31.29 -3.98
N PHE A 14 32.15 -30.11 -3.40
CA PHE A 14 33.12 -29.46 -2.51
C PHE A 14 33.25 -30.25 -1.18
N PRO A 15 34.45 -30.34 -0.60
CA PRO A 15 34.72 -31.21 0.54
C PRO A 15 34.22 -30.62 1.87
N LEU A 16 33.60 -31.49 2.67
CA LEU A 16 33.29 -31.26 4.08
C LEU A 16 34.59 -31.26 4.90
N PHE A 17 34.87 -30.16 5.58
CA PHE A 17 35.93 -30.05 6.57
C PHE A 17 35.36 -29.37 7.82
N PHE A 18 35.02 -30.15 8.84
CA PHE A 18 34.90 -29.65 10.21
C PHE A 18 35.35 -30.75 11.17
N SER A 19 36.60 -30.60 11.62
CA SER A 19 37.17 -31.22 12.81
C SER A 19 36.93 -30.27 13.98
N GLY A 20 36.49 -30.78 15.14
CA GLY A 20 36.42 -30.00 16.37
C GLY A 20 35.43 -30.52 17.40
N ALA A 21 35.89 -31.44 18.24
CA ALA A 21 35.18 -31.92 19.42
C ALA A 21 35.01 -30.81 20.48
N GLY A 22 33.80 -30.72 21.05
CA GLY A 22 33.51 -29.86 22.20
C GLY A 22 32.19 -30.26 22.85
N LYS A 23 32.24 -31.25 23.76
CA LYS A 23 31.09 -31.66 24.57
C LYS A 23 30.68 -30.50 25.49
N ARG A 24 29.51 -29.91 25.25
CA ARG A 24 28.70 -29.23 26.29
C ARG A 24 27.26 -29.68 26.12
N THR A 25 26.86 -30.66 26.90
CA THR A 25 25.46 -30.99 27.14
C THR A 25 24.84 -29.82 27.92
N ALA A 26 24.14 -28.93 27.22
CA ALA A 26 23.27 -27.96 27.86
C ALA A 26 22.04 -28.73 28.39
N VAL A 27 22.02 -28.97 29.69
CA VAL A 27 20.84 -29.45 30.40
C VAL A 27 19.83 -28.31 30.36
N PHE A 28 18.79 -28.44 29.52
CA PHE A 28 17.67 -27.51 29.49
C PHE A 28 16.74 -27.85 30.66
N GLY A 29 16.96 -27.22 31.80
CA GLY A 29 16.00 -27.23 32.91
C GLY A 29 14.73 -26.45 32.54
N PRO A 30 13.58 -26.77 33.16
CA PRO A 30 12.35 -26.02 32.92
C PRO A 30 12.54 -24.56 33.36
N ARG A 31 12.24 -23.62 32.46
CA ARG A 31 12.17 -22.20 32.80
C ARG A 31 10.84 -21.96 33.51
N ASP A 32 10.93 -21.57 34.77
CA ASP A 32 9.81 -21.15 35.61
C ASP A 32 8.94 -20.12 34.87
N THR A 33 7.67 -20.43 34.68
CA THR A 33 6.65 -19.59 34.03
C THR A 33 5.99 -18.62 35.02
N ALA A 34 6.78 -18.11 35.98
CA ALA A 34 6.28 -17.38 37.13
C ALA A 34 6.64 -15.88 37.11
N ASP A 35 6.56 -15.19 35.97
CA ASP A 35 6.72 -13.72 35.93
C ASP A 35 6.02 -13.02 34.74
N ALA A 36 5.03 -13.66 34.11
CA ALA A 36 4.26 -13.03 33.02
C ALA A 36 3.08 -12.15 33.48
N ASP A 37 2.79 -12.10 34.79
CA ASP A 37 1.55 -11.52 35.33
C ASP A 37 1.71 -10.07 35.86
N LYS A 38 2.85 -9.41 35.59
CA LYS A 38 3.15 -8.05 36.13
C LYS A 38 3.21 -6.91 35.10
N LEU A 39 2.87 -7.17 33.84
CA LEU A 39 2.67 -6.10 32.84
C LEU A 39 1.20 -5.99 32.40
N ARG A 40 0.31 -5.93 33.38
CA ARG A 40 -1.09 -5.56 33.15
C ARG A 40 -1.23 -4.04 33.22
N VAL A 41 -1.10 -3.39 32.07
CA VAL A 41 -1.47 -1.98 31.92
C VAL A 41 -2.97 -1.87 32.25
N PRO A 42 -3.40 -1.05 33.23
CA PRO A 42 -4.81 -0.98 33.58
C PRO A 42 -5.60 -0.37 32.42
N GLU A 43 -6.61 -1.11 31.98
CA GLU A 43 -7.53 -0.73 30.93
C GLU A 43 -8.34 0.48 31.40
N ARG A 44 -7.90 1.70 31.04
CA ARG A 44 -8.68 2.91 31.32
C ARG A 44 -9.96 2.86 30.51
N GLN A 45 -11.05 2.60 31.20
CA GLN A 45 -12.39 2.51 30.66
C GLN A 45 -12.84 3.90 30.18
N PHE A 46 -12.68 4.18 28.88
CA PHE A 46 -13.29 5.33 28.20
C PHE A 46 -14.30 4.89 27.11
N PRO A 47 -15.37 4.15 27.46
CA PRO A 47 -16.33 3.66 26.47
C PRO A 47 -17.21 4.76 25.86
N SER A 48 -17.58 5.80 26.62
CA SER A 48 -18.54 6.83 26.15
C SER A 48 -17.91 7.90 25.25
N LEU A 49 -16.63 8.24 25.45
CA LEU A 49 -15.91 9.20 24.61
C LEU A 49 -15.56 8.61 23.25
N ARG A 50 -15.10 7.35 23.18
CA ARG A 50 -14.81 6.69 21.89
C ARG A 50 -16.05 6.53 21.03
N ALA A 51 -17.20 6.18 21.60
CA ALA A 51 -18.46 6.13 20.86
C ALA A 51 -18.88 7.53 20.33
N SER A 52 -18.77 8.57 21.16
CA SER A 52 -19.15 9.95 20.77
C SER A 52 -18.16 10.65 19.82
N VAL A 53 -16.89 10.23 19.81
CA VAL A 53 -15.85 10.70 18.88
C VAL A 53 -15.91 9.89 17.58
N SER A 54 -16.13 8.57 17.65
CA SER A 54 -16.37 7.71 16.48
C SER A 54 -17.61 8.15 15.71
N SER A 55 -18.69 8.51 16.42
CA SER A 55 -19.91 9.07 15.82
C SER A 55 -19.72 10.48 15.22
N ARG A 56 -18.75 11.28 15.69
CA ARG A 56 -18.41 12.60 15.10
C ARG A 56 -17.43 12.50 13.92
N MET A 57 -16.57 11.48 13.91
CA MET A 57 -15.67 11.17 12.79
C MET A 57 -16.38 10.44 11.65
N ALA A 58 -17.56 9.86 11.90
CA ALA A 58 -18.30 9.02 10.95
C ALA A 58 -18.81 9.71 9.68
N ALA A 59 -18.61 11.02 9.49
CA ALA A 59 -19.10 11.74 8.33
C ALA A 59 -18.21 12.92 7.90
N LEU A 60 -16.89 12.81 8.04
CA LEU A 60 -16.00 13.81 7.45
C LEU A 60 -15.95 13.59 5.94
N LYS A 61 -16.30 14.64 5.20
CA LYS A 61 -16.24 14.67 3.73
C LYS A 61 -14.82 14.28 3.27
N PRO A 62 -14.66 13.26 2.42
CA PRO A 62 -13.34 12.90 1.91
C PRO A 62 -12.70 14.08 1.17
N VAL A 63 -11.40 14.28 1.36
CA VAL A 63 -10.62 15.29 0.64
C VAL A 63 -9.68 14.58 -0.33
N LEU A 64 -9.81 14.85 -1.62
CA LEU A 64 -8.97 14.27 -2.66
C LEU A 64 -7.95 15.29 -3.14
N TYR A 65 -6.68 15.00 -2.93
CA TYR A 65 -5.57 15.70 -3.55
C TYR A 65 -5.29 15.08 -4.93
N SER A 66 -5.43 15.88 -5.98
CA SER A 66 -5.43 15.38 -7.36
C SER A 66 -4.81 16.38 -8.33
N TYR A 67 -4.22 15.85 -9.39
CA TYR A 67 -3.77 16.60 -10.55
C TYR A 67 -4.57 16.20 -11.78
N PHE A 68 -5.12 17.18 -12.50
CA PHE A 68 -6.08 16.94 -13.58
C PHE A 68 -5.54 16.09 -14.75
N ARG A 69 -4.22 16.09 -14.98
CA ARG A 69 -3.57 15.30 -16.04
C ARG A 69 -2.99 13.95 -15.55
N SER A 70 -3.06 13.67 -14.25
CA SER A 70 -2.55 12.41 -13.69
C SER A 70 -3.53 11.28 -13.95
N SER A 71 -3.07 10.24 -14.66
CA SER A 71 -3.87 9.03 -14.93
C SER A 71 -4.22 8.30 -13.64
N CYS A 72 -3.28 8.19 -12.69
CA CYS A 72 -3.50 7.59 -11.37
C CYS A 72 -4.58 8.33 -10.58
N ALA A 73 -4.55 9.67 -10.59
CA ALA A 73 -5.55 10.47 -9.89
C ALA A 73 -6.92 10.45 -10.60
N TYR A 74 -6.93 10.30 -11.92
CA TYR A 74 -8.15 10.17 -12.71
C TYR A 74 -8.93 8.89 -12.37
N ARG A 75 -8.24 7.76 -12.13
CA ARG A 75 -8.89 6.50 -11.69
C ARG A 75 -9.72 6.70 -10.41
N VAL A 76 -9.16 7.41 -9.43
CA VAL A 76 -9.84 7.70 -8.15
C VAL A 76 -11.04 8.64 -8.35
N ARG A 77 -10.90 9.67 -9.21
CA ARG A 77 -12.01 10.56 -9.55
C ARG A 77 -13.18 9.82 -10.19
N ILE A 78 -12.90 8.89 -11.11
CA ILE A 78 -13.93 8.04 -11.71
C ILE A 78 -14.58 7.17 -10.64
N ALA A 79 -13.82 6.53 -9.76
CA ALA A 79 -14.38 5.68 -8.72
C ALA A 79 -15.29 6.46 -7.77
N LEU A 80 -14.89 7.66 -7.34
CA LEU A 80 -15.71 8.54 -6.51
C LEU A 80 -16.97 9.01 -7.23
N ALA A 81 -16.85 9.39 -8.52
CA ALA A 81 -17.99 9.80 -9.34
C ALA A 81 -18.96 8.64 -9.58
N TRP A 82 -18.45 7.43 -9.86
CA TRP A 82 -19.25 6.23 -10.03
C TRP A 82 -20.03 5.89 -8.76
N LYS A 83 -19.37 6.01 -7.61
CA LYS A 83 -19.99 5.76 -6.30
C LYS A 83 -20.89 6.90 -5.82
N ASN A 84 -20.98 7.99 -6.59
CA ASN A 84 -21.71 9.20 -6.23
C ASN A 84 -21.36 9.71 -4.81
N VAL A 85 -20.08 9.66 -4.46
CA VAL A 85 -19.56 10.13 -3.17
C VAL A 85 -19.16 11.58 -3.32
N ASP A 86 -19.73 12.45 -2.50
CA ASP A 86 -19.30 13.85 -2.41
C ASP A 86 -17.92 13.95 -1.76
N TYR A 87 -16.99 14.63 -2.44
CA TYR A 87 -15.64 14.85 -1.92
C TYR A 87 -15.19 16.29 -2.18
N GLU A 88 -14.21 16.76 -1.40
CA GLU A 88 -13.53 18.03 -1.62
C GLU A 88 -12.36 17.80 -2.58
N TYR A 89 -12.31 18.53 -3.69
CA TYR A 89 -11.21 18.44 -4.65
C TYR A 89 -10.15 19.49 -4.32
N LYS A 90 -8.93 19.04 -4.01
CA LYS A 90 -7.76 19.89 -3.87
C LYS A 90 -6.82 19.67 -5.05
N ALA A 91 -6.68 20.70 -5.87
CA ALA A 91 -5.74 20.68 -6.98
C ALA A 91 -4.30 20.74 -6.45
N VAL A 92 -3.45 19.84 -6.92
CA VAL A 92 -2.00 19.89 -6.70
C VAL A 92 -1.34 19.97 -8.06
N ASN A 93 -0.61 21.05 -8.33
CA ASN A 93 0.01 21.28 -9.63
C ASN A 93 1.41 20.64 -9.69
N LEU A 94 1.59 19.65 -10.58
CA LEU A 94 2.86 18.95 -10.70
C LEU A 94 3.92 19.67 -11.55
N ILE A 95 3.55 20.73 -12.28
CA ILE A 95 4.45 21.42 -13.23
C ILE A 95 4.87 22.79 -12.68
N LYS A 96 3.94 23.48 -12.01
CA LYS A 96 4.17 24.84 -11.53
C LYS A 96 5.20 24.86 -10.40
N ASP A 97 6.12 25.83 -10.44
CA ASP A 97 7.12 26.10 -9.40
C ASP A 97 8.01 24.89 -9.03
N GLY A 98 8.23 23.97 -9.98
CA GLY A 98 8.99 22.73 -9.75
C GLY A 98 8.18 21.59 -9.14
N GLY A 99 6.87 21.77 -8.93
CA GLY A 99 5.95 20.75 -8.44
C GLY A 99 5.46 21.03 -7.02
N GLU A 100 4.17 21.37 -6.88
CA GLU A 100 3.52 21.62 -5.58
C GLU A 100 3.50 20.37 -4.68
N GLN A 101 3.69 19.17 -5.25
CA GLN A 101 3.84 17.93 -4.50
C GLN A 101 5.09 17.90 -3.62
N HIS A 102 6.12 18.69 -3.94
CA HIS A 102 7.34 18.83 -3.15
C HIS A 102 7.22 19.92 -2.07
N SER A 103 6.06 20.59 -1.97
CA SER A 103 5.85 21.61 -0.96
C SER A 103 5.82 20.99 0.45
N ALA A 104 6.37 21.71 1.42
CA ALA A 104 6.35 21.30 2.83
C ALA A 104 4.91 21.13 3.38
N GLU A 105 3.93 21.77 2.75
CA GLU A 105 2.51 21.59 3.09
C GLU A 105 1.97 20.23 2.60
N TYR A 106 2.30 19.84 1.37
CA TYR A 106 1.87 18.57 0.81
C TYR A 106 2.61 17.37 1.41
N MET A 107 3.90 17.52 1.73
CA MET A 107 4.68 16.48 2.42
C MET A 107 4.06 16.05 3.76
N LYS A 108 3.37 16.96 4.45
CA LYS A 108 2.64 16.63 5.69
C LYS A 108 1.43 15.73 5.43
N VAL A 109 0.85 15.80 4.24
CA VAL A 109 -0.28 14.97 3.82
C VAL A 109 0.24 13.63 3.32
N ASN A 110 1.15 13.66 2.34
CA ASN A 110 1.78 12.47 1.77
C ASN A 110 3.31 12.65 1.75
N PRO A 111 4.05 12.01 2.66
CA PRO A 111 5.50 12.05 2.69
C PRO A 111 6.18 11.46 1.44
N MET A 112 5.44 10.69 0.63
CA MET A 112 5.94 10.17 -0.65
C MET A 112 5.86 11.21 -1.79
N GLU A 113 5.34 12.42 -1.53
CA GLU A 113 5.30 13.53 -2.50
C GLU A 113 4.59 13.17 -3.81
N GLN A 114 3.59 12.29 -3.74
CA GLN A 114 2.87 11.78 -4.90
C GLN A 114 1.39 12.07 -4.85
N VAL A 115 0.79 12.16 -6.04
CA VAL A 115 -0.66 12.22 -6.23
C VAL A 115 -1.14 10.94 -6.95
N PRO A 116 -2.33 10.40 -6.63
CA PRO A 116 -3.34 10.93 -5.72
C PRO A 116 -3.11 10.59 -4.24
N ALA A 117 -3.67 11.43 -3.36
CA ALA A 117 -3.84 11.14 -1.93
C ALA A 117 -5.30 11.45 -1.52
N LEU A 118 -5.94 10.51 -0.82
CA LEU A 118 -7.29 10.66 -0.30
C LEU A 118 -7.22 10.75 1.22
N VAL A 119 -7.70 11.84 1.80
CA VAL A 119 -7.84 11.99 3.25
C VAL A 119 -9.29 11.74 3.63
N HIS A 120 -9.54 10.75 4.47
CA HIS A 120 -10.88 10.45 4.97
C HIS A 120 -10.81 9.97 6.42
N ASN A 121 -11.69 10.52 7.28
CA ASN A 121 -11.73 10.25 8.72
C ASN A 121 -10.37 10.45 9.45
N GLY A 122 -9.56 11.41 8.97
CA GLY A 122 -8.24 11.70 9.55
C GLY A 122 -7.12 10.75 9.11
N GLU A 123 -7.43 9.77 8.26
CA GLU A 123 -6.44 8.87 7.67
C GLU A 123 -6.14 9.28 6.23
N THR A 124 -4.87 9.16 5.83
CA THR A 124 -4.44 9.40 4.45
C THR A 124 -4.22 8.07 3.74
N PHE A 125 -4.91 7.89 2.63
CA PHE A 125 -4.74 6.77 1.72
C PHE A 125 -3.99 7.23 0.48
N THR A 126 -2.94 6.49 0.14
CA THR A 126 -2.10 6.69 -1.05
C THR A 126 -2.21 5.44 -1.94
N GLN A 127 -1.66 5.52 -3.15
CA GLN A 127 -1.80 4.50 -4.20
C GLN A 127 -3.22 4.38 -4.77
N SER A 128 -3.36 4.64 -6.07
CA SER A 128 -4.68 4.73 -6.73
C SER A 128 -5.53 3.46 -6.61
N LEU A 129 -4.93 2.26 -6.69
CA LEU A 129 -5.66 0.99 -6.58
C LEU A 129 -6.10 0.69 -5.15
N ALA A 130 -5.23 0.93 -4.16
CA ALA A 130 -5.57 0.76 -2.75
C ALA A 130 -6.70 1.71 -2.32
N ILE A 131 -6.68 2.96 -2.81
CA ILE A 131 -7.78 3.91 -2.60
C ILE A 131 -9.10 3.38 -3.19
N ILE A 132 -9.07 2.76 -4.37
CA ILE A 132 -10.27 2.22 -5.01
C ILE A 132 -10.82 1.02 -4.23
N GLU A 133 -9.95 0.12 -3.75
CA GLU A 133 -10.33 -1.00 -2.89
C GLU A 133 -10.96 -0.49 -1.59
N TYR A 134 -10.34 0.51 -0.96
CA TYR A 134 -10.89 1.18 0.21
C TYR A 134 -12.30 1.75 -0.05
N LEU A 135 -12.50 2.43 -1.18
CA LEU A 135 -13.81 2.96 -1.55
C LEU A 135 -14.83 1.86 -1.84
N GLU A 136 -14.41 0.70 -2.36
CA GLU A 136 -15.29 -0.45 -2.58
C GLU A 136 -15.76 -1.05 -1.26
N GLU A 137 -14.88 -1.16 -0.27
CA GLU A 137 -15.23 -1.66 1.07
C GLU A 137 -16.07 -0.65 1.86
N LYS A 138 -15.72 0.64 1.78
CA LYS A 138 -16.39 1.71 2.52
C LYS A 138 -17.77 2.04 1.96
N PHE A 139 -17.92 2.01 0.63
CA PHE A 139 -19.15 2.35 -0.09
C PHE A 139 -19.53 1.17 -1.01
N PRO A 140 -20.18 0.12 -0.48
CA PRO A 140 -20.39 -1.13 -1.22
C PRO A 140 -21.36 -1.01 -2.40
N GLU A 141 -22.20 0.03 -2.43
CA GLU A 141 -23.12 0.30 -3.55
C GLU A 141 -22.93 1.76 -4.02
N PRO A 142 -22.91 2.03 -5.33
CA PRO A 142 -22.85 1.05 -6.41
C PRO A 142 -21.50 0.33 -6.47
N ARG A 143 -21.54 -0.97 -6.76
CA ARG A 143 -20.33 -1.79 -6.94
C ARG A 143 -19.52 -1.31 -8.14
N LEU A 144 -18.22 -1.18 -7.93
CA LEU A 144 -17.27 -0.98 -9.02
C LEU A 144 -16.76 -2.33 -9.54
N LEU A 145 -16.65 -3.34 -8.67
CA LEU A 145 -16.06 -4.63 -8.97
C LEU A 145 -17.12 -5.76 -9.06
N PRO A 146 -16.90 -6.78 -9.90
CA PRO A 146 -17.75 -7.97 -9.94
C PRO A 146 -17.73 -8.75 -8.62
N ARG A 147 -18.82 -9.46 -8.32
CA ARG A 147 -18.91 -10.33 -7.13
C ARG A 147 -18.02 -11.57 -7.21
N ASP A 148 -17.77 -12.07 -8.42
CA ASP A 148 -16.99 -13.29 -8.61
C ASP A 148 -15.50 -13.02 -8.31
N PRO A 149 -14.89 -13.72 -7.35
CA PRO A 149 -13.49 -13.52 -6.99
C PRO A 149 -12.54 -13.78 -8.17
N ALA A 150 -12.87 -14.71 -9.07
CA ALA A 150 -12.03 -15.00 -10.24
C ALA A 150 -12.03 -13.83 -11.25
N GLN A 151 -13.19 -13.24 -11.52
CA GLN A 151 -13.29 -12.01 -12.31
C GLN A 151 -12.58 -10.83 -11.63
N ARG A 152 -12.71 -10.68 -10.31
CA ARG A 152 -12.01 -9.62 -9.56
C ARG A 152 -10.49 -9.74 -9.68
N ALA A 153 -9.96 -10.96 -9.57
CA ALA A 153 -8.53 -11.22 -9.76
C ALA A 153 -8.05 -10.88 -11.17
N LYS A 154 -8.84 -11.19 -12.21
CA LYS A 154 -8.52 -10.81 -13.60
C LYS A 154 -8.47 -9.29 -13.80
N ILE A 155 -9.40 -8.56 -13.18
CA ILE A 155 -9.41 -7.09 -13.22
C ILE A 155 -8.21 -6.50 -12.47
N ALA A 156 -7.83 -7.09 -11.33
CA ALA A 156 -6.64 -6.68 -10.59
C ALA A 156 -5.37 -6.84 -11.45
N VAL A 157 -5.17 -8.01 -12.06
CA VAL A 157 -4.04 -8.27 -12.97
C VAL A 157 -4.00 -7.27 -14.12
N PHE A 158 -5.15 -6.99 -14.74
CA PHE A 158 -5.24 -6.01 -15.82
C PHE A 158 -4.92 -4.59 -15.34
N SER A 159 -5.40 -4.22 -14.15
CA SER A 159 -5.18 -2.89 -13.56
C SER A 159 -3.72 -2.66 -13.18
N ASP A 160 -3.04 -3.69 -12.69
CA ASP A 160 -1.61 -3.67 -12.37
C ASP A 160 -0.75 -3.61 -13.63
N LEU A 161 -1.11 -4.36 -14.68
CA LEU A 161 -0.43 -4.30 -15.97
C LEU A 161 -0.56 -2.90 -16.60
N LEU A 162 -1.74 -2.30 -16.52
CA LEU A 162 -1.94 -0.93 -16.97
C LEU A 162 -1.17 0.09 -16.12
N LYS A 163 -1.07 -0.12 -14.81
CA LYS A 163 -0.26 0.74 -13.94
C LYS A 163 1.20 0.73 -14.41
N SER A 164 1.81 -0.44 -14.59
CA SER A 164 3.21 -0.53 -15.00
C SER A 164 3.44 0.03 -16.41
N GLN A 165 2.66 -0.40 -17.41
CA GLN A 165 2.87 0.01 -18.79
C GLN A 165 2.53 1.49 -19.07
N VAL A 166 1.46 2.03 -18.48
CA VAL A 166 1.10 3.44 -18.69
C VAL A 166 2.09 4.35 -17.99
N CYS A 167 2.60 3.96 -16.81
CA CYS A 167 3.69 4.68 -16.19
C CYS A 167 4.92 4.69 -17.11
N ASP A 168 5.32 3.53 -17.64
CA ASP A 168 6.48 3.44 -18.53
C ASP A 168 6.34 4.27 -19.82
N VAL A 169 5.17 4.24 -20.50
CA VAL A 169 4.95 5.05 -21.71
C VAL A 169 4.86 6.54 -21.37
N PHE A 170 4.22 6.90 -20.26
CA PHE A 170 4.16 8.29 -19.82
C PHE A 170 5.58 8.82 -19.53
N PHE A 171 6.43 8.03 -18.88
CA PHE A 171 7.85 8.38 -18.67
C PHE A 171 8.61 8.58 -19.98
N VAL A 172 8.44 7.68 -20.95
CA VAL A 172 9.12 7.77 -22.25
C VAL A 172 8.66 8.99 -23.06
N VAL A 173 7.37 9.30 -23.06
CA VAL A 173 6.79 10.39 -23.86
C VAL A 173 6.94 11.75 -23.19
N TRP A 174 6.83 11.82 -21.85
CA TRP A 174 6.84 13.08 -21.10
C TRP A 174 8.18 13.41 -20.43
N GLY A 175 9.19 12.55 -20.54
CA GLY A 175 10.53 12.84 -20.02
C GLY A 175 10.61 13.01 -18.49
N CYS A 176 9.56 12.61 -17.77
CA CYS A 176 9.56 12.61 -16.31
C CYS A 176 10.52 11.50 -15.83
N ARG A 177 11.35 11.74 -14.82
CA ARG A 177 12.31 10.74 -14.36
C ARG A 177 11.54 9.69 -13.56
N ARG A 178 11.94 8.41 -13.64
CA ARG A 178 11.32 7.32 -12.85
C ARG A 178 11.36 7.60 -11.34
N ASP A 179 12.28 8.48 -10.93
CA ASP A 179 12.49 8.95 -9.57
C ASP A 179 11.46 10.01 -9.11
N ASP A 180 10.74 10.64 -10.06
CA ASP A 180 9.75 11.71 -9.77
C ASP A 180 8.34 11.15 -9.50
N VAL A 181 8.10 9.87 -9.83
CA VAL A 181 6.79 9.21 -9.64
C VAL A 181 6.98 7.72 -9.30
N CYS A 182 7.35 7.40 -8.05
CA CYS A 182 7.29 6.04 -7.49
C CYS A 182 7.38 6.02 -5.97
#